data_AF-A0A8C5ETD4-F1
#
_entry.id   AF-A0A8C5ETD4-F1
#
_cell.length_a   1.000
_cell.length_b   1.000
_cell.length_c   1.000
_cell.angle_alpha   90.00
_cell.angle_beta   90.00
_cell.angle_gamma   90.00
#
_symmetry.space_group_name_H-M   'P 1'
#
loop_
_entity.id
_entity.type
_entity.pdbx_description
1 polymer ?
#
loop_
_entity_poly.entity_id
_entity_poly.type
_entity_poly.pdbx_seq_one_letter_code
_entity_poly.pdbx_strand_id
1 'polypeptide(L)'
;ALCSPTLLFEKLSKGGEAPRRFYACSACRDRKDCNFFQWEDEKVSEERLKARKSENQLKRVGFTQQQQCNRFVKFASLAVHEKRFCQDCQLLLLPAEHGAHSAHSCAAVSTAQLRRPSTLLRPLENKKSYAQYLFTERSAHFLLDTVTALGYNMVLCVGTPRLHEFIKLRNLEEKQPLIKSLLLDIDYRYAQFYKQEEFCHYNMFNHHFFNGEVRAFLTESQEERVVMVADPPFGGLVKPLAHSFTLMSQTWRKLQSPDSDADMPMIWIFPYFFEPRILECFPSFAMLDYQVDYDNHPLYKHGKTGRKQSPVRLFTNISAKDFILPKDEGYRLCSVCERYVWSLNKHCNKCNLCPSKDGREWKHCSLCEKCVKPSWKHCTTCERCCLPEHPCSQSDETPGCFTCGSLKHKRRACPLRTQRYTHTHTHTHLCPLLLHCSTVLHPLRAGQYIDIQDLSSFLFWRYRKLQYRLCRYTHIYIYIYIYIYIYIYIYNDGPLFYESGITTFIYLFI
;
A
#
# COMPACT_ATOMS: atom_id res chain seq x y z
N ALA A 1 11.60 -3.30 -13.06
CA ALA A 1 11.54 -1.93 -12.50
C ALA A 1 12.11 -1.96 -11.09
N LEU A 2 12.18 -0.82 -10.36
CA LEU A 2 12.66 -0.81 -8.97
C LEU A 2 11.80 -1.76 -8.09
N CYS A 3 10.48 -1.55 -8.10
CA CYS A 3 9.52 -2.41 -7.40
C CYS A 3 9.09 -3.63 -8.25
N SER A 4 10.03 -4.32 -8.92
CA SER A 4 9.74 -5.35 -9.94
C SER A 4 8.79 -6.47 -9.47
N PRO A 5 8.10 -7.20 -10.37
CA PRO A 5 7.71 -6.82 -11.74
C PRO A 5 6.76 -5.61 -11.81
N THR A 6 6.49 -5.14 -13.02
CA THR A 6 5.48 -4.10 -13.30
C THR A 6 4.07 -4.69 -13.45
N LEU A 7 3.04 -3.88 -13.17
CA LEU A 7 1.66 -4.23 -13.47
C LEU A 7 1.30 -3.79 -14.90
N LEU A 8 0.50 -4.60 -15.59
CA LEU A 8 -0.12 -4.28 -16.87
C LEU A 8 -1.45 -3.54 -16.63
N PHE A 9 -1.64 -2.43 -17.33
CA PHE A 9 -2.82 -1.57 -17.26
C PHE A 9 -3.41 -1.39 -18.66
N GLU A 10 -4.72 -1.16 -18.74
CA GLU A 10 -5.43 -0.86 -19.99
C GLU A 10 -6.01 0.56 -19.92
N LYS A 11 -5.63 1.43 -20.87
CA LYS A 11 -6.19 2.78 -20.97
C LYS A 11 -7.46 2.74 -21.81
N LEU A 12 -8.60 3.03 -21.18
CA LEU A 12 -9.86 3.29 -21.87
C LEU A 12 -9.97 4.79 -22.16
N SER A 13 -10.16 5.17 -23.42
CA SER A 13 -10.34 6.57 -23.84
C SER A 13 -11.83 6.92 -23.97
N LYS A 14 -12.23 8.10 -23.47
CA LYS A 14 -13.62 8.57 -23.54
C LYS A 14 -14.16 8.78 -24.97
N GLY A 15 -13.27 8.97 -25.96
CA GLY A 15 -13.62 9.26 -27.35
C GLY A 15 -13.76 8.05 -28.29
N GLY A 16 -13.83 6.82 -27.76
CA GLY A 16 -13.98 5.61 -28.59
C GLY A 16 -12.70 5.09 -29.26
N GLU A 17 -11.54 5.68 -28.97
CA GLU A 17 -10.23 5.10 -29.36
C GLU A 17 -10.10 3.66 -28.83
N ALA A 18 -9.45 2.79 -29.60
CA ALA A 18 -9.19 1.42 -29.18
C ALA A 18 -8.41 1.36 -27.84
N PRO A 19 -8.73 0.42 -26.95
CA PRO A 19 -8.04 0.29 -25.66
C PRO A 19 -6.57 -0.12 -25.89
N ARG A 20 -5.62 0.64 -25.33
CA ARG A 20 -4.18 0.35 -25.43
C ARG A 20 -3.61 0.03 -24.05
N ARG A 21 -2.80 -1.04 -23.97
CA ARG A 21 -2.22 -1.51 -22.72
C ARG A 21 -0.79 -1.01 -22.50
N PHE A 22 -0.41 -0.83 -21.24
CA PHE A 22 0.91 -0.34 -20.83
C PHE A 22 1.35 -0.95 -19.49
N TYR A 23 2.64 -1.13 -19.33
CA TYR A 23 3.28 -1.50 -18.08
C TYR A 23 3.63 -0.25 -17.26
N ALA A 24 3.33 -0.26 -15.97
CA ALA A 24 3.75 0.76 -15.02
C ALA A 24 4.15 0.14 -13.67
N CYS A 25 4.74 0.94 -12.78
CA CYS A 25 5.18 0.46 -11.47
C CYS A 25 4.02 -0.10 -10.64
N SER A 26 4.27 -1.21 -9.94
CA SER A 26 3.30 -1.96 -9.14
C SER A 26 2.99 -1.29 -7.80
N ALA A 27 4.04 -0.93 -7.05
CA ALA A 27 3.95 -0.37 -5.70
C ALA A 27 4.07 1.17 -5.64
N CYS A 28 4.44 1.82 -6.75
CA CYS A 28 4.64 3.28 -6.77
C CYS A 28 3.78 3.98 -7.83
N ARG A 29 3.10 5.04 -7.40
CA ARG A 29 2.15 5.83 -8.19
C ARG A 29 2.65 7.21 -8.55
N ASP A 30 3.64 7.74 -7.82
CA ASP A 30 4.35 8.92 -8.31
C ASP A 30 5.38 8.50 -9.36
N ARG A 31 5.30 9.14 -10.53
CA ARG A 31 6.27 8.96 -11.61
C ARG A 31 7.61 9.65 -11.32
N LYS A 32 7.70 10.47 -10.29
CA LYS A 32 8.98 10.99 -9.76
C LYS A 32 9.78 9.88 -9.09
N ASP A 33 9.16 9.19 -8.13
CA ASP A 33 9.75 8.09 -7.35
C ASP A 33 10.01 6.86 -8.23
N CYS A 34 9.07 6.49 -9.12
CA CYS A 34 9.29 5.44 -10.12
C CYS A 34 8.70 5.81 -11.48
N ASN A 35 9.56 6.30 -12.38
CA ASN A 35 9.23 6.77 -13.73
C ASN A 35 8.93 5.66 -14.76
N PHE A 36 8.81 4.39 -14.36
CA PHE A 36 8.66 3.29 -15.31
C PHE A 36 7.32 3.36 -16.06
N PHE A 37 7.41 3.45 -17.39
CA PHE A 37 6.30 3.36 -18.32
C PHE A 37 6.80 2.73 -19.63
N GLN A 38 6.00 1.82 -20.21
CA GLN A 38 6.24 1.20 -21.51
C GLN A 38 4.89 0.72 -22.07
N TRP A 39 4.59 0.91 -23.35
CA TRP A 39 3.40 0.29 -23.94
C TRP A 39 3.60 -1.21 -24.16
N GLU A 40 2.52 -2.00 -24.18
CA GLU A 40 2.59 -3.44 -24.40
C GLU A 40 3.14 -3.80 -25.80
N ASP A 41 2.81 -2.99 -26.79
CA ASP A 41 3.25 -3.10 -28.19
C ASP A 41 4.58 -2.37 -28.49
N GLU A 42 5.19 -1.71 -27.50
CA GLU A 42 6.45 -0.97 -27.66
C GLU A 42 7.65 -1.91 -27.61
N LYS A 43 8.23 -2.20 -28.78
CA LYS A 43 9.51 -2.93 -28.90
C LYS A 43 10.62 -2.16 -28.16
N VAL A 44 11.39 -2.88 -27.36
CA VAL A 44 12.53 -2.35 -26.58
C VAL A 44 13.82 -2.78 -27.25
N SER A 45 14.73 -1.83 -27.53
CA SER A 45 16.06 -2.14 -28.05
C SER A 45 17.01 -2.60 -26.95
N GLU A 46 18.08 -3.31 -27.31
CA GLU A 46 19.04 -3.86 -26.34
C GLU A 46 19.77 -2.75 -25.54
N GLU A 47 20.01 -1.59 -26.13
CA GLU A 47 20.62 -0.44 -25.43
C GLU A 47 19.67 0.08 -24.33
N ARG A 48 18.38 0.19 -24.66
CA ARG A 48 17.34 0.61 -23.69
C ARG A 48 17.14 -0.45 -22.61
N LEU A 49 17.20 -1.73 -22.96
CA LEU A 49 17.14 -2.85 -22.00
C LEU A 49 18.37 -2.86 -21.08
N LYS A 50 19.58 -2.69 -21.63
CA LYS A 50 20.85 -2.62 -20.89
C LYS A 50 20.89 -1.42 -19.95
N ALA A 51 20.55 -0.22 -20.44
CA ALA A 51 20.44 0.98 -19.60
C ALA A 51 19.40 0.81 -18.47
N ARG A 52 18.27 0.15 -18.75
CA ARG A 52 17.24 -0.14 -17.73
C ARG A 52 17.71 -1.18 -16.71
N LYS A 53 18.49 -2.19 -17.12
CA LYS A 53 19.16 -3.15 -16.21
C LYS A 53 20.15 -2.42 -15.28
N SER A 54 21.03 -1.57 -15.83
CA SER A 54 22.00 -0.79 -15.06
C SER A 54 21.32 0.20 -14.09
N GLU A 55 20.26 0.91 -14.50
CA GLU A 55 19.53 1.82 -13.60
C GLU A 55 18.85 1.06 -12.44
N ASN A 56 18.30 -0.13 -12.70
CA ASN A 56 17.75 -0.98 -11.63
C ASN A 56 18.86 -1.49 -10.69
N GLN A 57 20.07 -1.80 -11.20
CA GLN A 57 21.21 -2.22 -10.38
C GLN A 57 21.73 -1.08 -9.48
N LEU A 58 21.93 0.12 -10.03
CA LEU A 58 22.36 1.31 -9.28
C LEU A 58 21.36 1.70 -8.17
N LYS A 59 20.07 1.39 -8.36
CA LYS A 59 19.01 1.60 -7.34
C LYS A 59 18.83 0.41 -6.37
N ARG A 60 19.62 -0.66 -6.50
CA ARG A 60 19.76 -1.75 -5.50
C ARG A 60 21.03 -1.60 -4.65
N VAL A 61 21.77 -0.48 -4.76
CA VAL A 61 22.97 -0.21 -3.97
C VAL A 61 22.63 -0.17 -2.47
N GLY A 62 23.29 -1.04 -1.71
CA GLY A 62 23.05 -1.29 -0.29
C GLY A 62 23.53 -2.71 0.08
N PHE A 63 23.45 -3.05 1.36
CA PHE A 63 23.84 -4.37 1.85
C PHE A 63 22.87 -5.47 1.40
N THR A 64 23.37 -6.65 1.04
CA THR A 64 22.54 -7.85 0.83
C THR A 64 21.94 -8.33 2.16
N GLN A 65 20.92 -9.21 2.13
CA GLN A 65 20.29 -9.68 3.37
C GLN A 65 21.26 -10.43 4.28
N GLN A 66 22.12 -11.28 3.69
CA GLN A 66 23.20 -11.93 4.44
C GLN A 66 24.17 -10.91 5.07
N GLN A 67 24.52 -9.85 4.34
CA GLN A 67 25.35 -8.77 4.89
C GLN A 67 24.62 -8.04 6.03
N GLN A 68 23.33 -7.76 5.90
CA GLN A 68 22.54 -7.14 6.98
C GLN A 68 22.44 -8.04 8.21
N CYS A 69 22.20 -9.35 8.07
CA CYS A 69 22.21 -10.30 9.18
C CYS A 69 23.57 -10.34 9.88
N ASN A 70 24.65 -10.43 9.09
CA ASN A 70 26.03 -10.44 9.61
C ASN A 70 26.42 -9.11 10.30
N ARG A 71 25.88 -7.98 9.83
CA ARG A 71 26.01 -6.66 10.47
C ARG A 71 25.21 -6.61 11.77
N PHE A 72 23.96 -7.07 11.77
CA PHE A 72 23.08 -7.02 12.92
C PHE A 72 23.62 -7.84 14.10
N VAL A 73 24.12 -9.06 13.85
CA VAL A 73 24.78 -9.89 14.89
C VAL A 73 25.96 -9.14 15.50
N LYS A 74 26.84 -8.54 14.68
CA LYS A 74 27.97 -7.73 15.15
C LYS A 74 27.53 -6.49 15.92
N PHE A 75 26.50 -5.79 15.45
CA PHE A 75 25.96 -4.59 16.11
C PHE A 75 25.33 -4.96 17.46
N ALA A 76 24.59 -6.07 17.54
CA ALA A 76 23.93 -6.53 18.74
C ALA A 76 24.93 -6.88 19.86
N SER A 77 26.13 -7.38 19.53
CA SER A 77 27.19 -7.69 20.50
C SER A 77 28.05 -6.48 20.94
N LEU A 78 27.92 -5.30 20.32
CA LEU A 78 28.65 -4.08 20.73
C LEU A 78 28.27 -3.60 22.15
N ALA A 79 29.15 -2.85 22.79
CA ALA A 79 28.81 -2.14 24.02
C ALA A 79 27.77 -1.03 23.76
N VAL A 80 26.96 -0.69 24.77
CA VAL A 80 25.83 0.26 24.62
C VAL A 80 26.29 1.65 24.15
N HIS A 81 27.50 2.09 24.52
CA HIS A 81 28.06 3.38 24.10
C HIS A 81 28.58 3.39 22.65
N GLU A 82 28.82 2.23 22.04
CA GLU A 82 29.24 2.09 20.65
C GLU A 82 28.06 1.99 19.69
N LYS A 83 26.90 1.53 20.16
CA LYS A 83 25.69 1.31 19.36
C LYS A 83 25.11 2.63 18.86
N ARG A 84 25.40 3.00 17.60
CA ARG A 84 24.89 4.23 16.96
C ARG A 84 24.00 3.95 15.76
N PHE A 85 22.98 4.79 15.57
CA PHE A 85 22.10 4.81 14.41
C PHE A 85 22.18 6.18 13.73
N CYS A 86 22.54 6.20 12.45
CA CYS A 86 22.47 7.40 11.63
C CYS A 86 21.02 7.67 11.23
N GLN A 87 20.48 8.82 11.64
CA GLN A 87 19.14 9.26 11.32
C GLN A 87 19.01 9.71 9.86
N ASP A 88 20.07 10.25 9.26
CA ASP A 88 20.05 10.73 7.87
C ASP A 88 20.11 9.58 6.87
N CYS A 89 21.00 8.60 7.12
CA CYS A 89 21.16 7.39 6.31
C CYS A 89 20.18 6.26 6.69
N GLN A 90 19.47 6.39 7.83
CA GLN A 90 18.55 5.38 8.38
C GLN A 90 19.24 4.00 8.61
N LEU A 91 20.46 4.04 9.15
CA LEU A 91 21.39 2.91 9.19
C LEU A 91 22.02 2.71 10.58
N LEU A 92 22.03 1.46 11.07
CA LEU A 92 22.83 1.00 12.21
C LEU A 92 24.31 0.98 11.82
N LEU A 93 25.15 1.70 12.58
CA LEU A 93 26.57 1.87 12.29
C LEU A 93 27.45 0.92 13.11
N LEU A 94 28.41 0.25 12.46
CA LEU A 94 29.51 -0.40 13.14
C LEU A 94 30.60 0.64 13.49
N PRO A 95 31.48 0.41 14.49
CA PRO A 95 32.43 1.43 14.96
C PRO A 95 33.33 2.03 13.87
N ALA A 96 33.76 1.22 12.90
CA ALA A 96 34.57 1.66 11.75
C ALA A 96 33.83 2.64 10.81
N GLU A 97 32.49 2.69 10.85
CA GLU A 97 31.66 3.52 9.98
C GLU A 97 31.37 4.90 10.61
N HIS A 98 31.66 5.10 11.90
CA HIS A 98 31.39 6.35 12.61
C HIS A 98 32.10 7.56 12.00
N GLY A 99 33.34 7.40 11.50
CA GLY A 99 34.08 8.49 10.85
C GLY A 99 33.39 9.01 9.58
N ALA A 100 32.87 8.09 8.75
CA ALA A 100 32.13 8.41 7.53
C ALA A 100 30.73 9.02 7.77
N HIS A 101 30.24 8.96 9.02
CA HIS A 101 28.97 9.55 9.45
C HIS A 101 29.15 10.70 10.45
N SER A 102 30.37 11.22 10.61
CA SER A 102 30.71 12.29 11.56
C SER A 102 29.96 13.61 11.33
N ALA A 103 29.54 13.88 10.09
CA ALA A 103 28.72 15.03 9.71
C ALA A 103 27.20 14.75 9.65
N HIS A 104 26.76 13.55 10.04
CA HIS A 104 25.35 13.14 10.01
C HIS A 104 24.75 13.10 11.43
N SER A 105 23.44 13.36 11.55
CA SER A 105 22.70 13.20 12.80
C SER A 105 22.72 11.74 13.23
N CYS A 106 23.39 11.44 14.34
CA CYS A 106 23.55 10.09 14.89
C CYS A 106 23.07 10.02 16.34
N ALA A 107 22.26 9.01 16.65
CA ALA A 107 21.76 8.75 18.01
C ALA A 107 22.35 7.46 18.59
N ALA A 108 22.50 7.39 19.91
CA ALA A 108 22.80 6.15 20.62
C ALA A 108 21.57 5.22 20.63
N VAL A 109 21.79 3.90 20.63
CA VAL A 109 20.72 2.89 20.47
C VAL A 109 20.70 1.93 21.65
N SER A 110 19.62 1.97 22.43
CA SER A 110 19.36 0.99 23.48
C SER A 110 18.88 -0.36 22.92
N THR A 111 19.07 -1.43 23.69
CA THR A 111 18.54 -2.78 23.39
C THR A 111 17.00 -2.78 23.24
N ALA A 112 16.29 -1.87 23.92
CA ALA A 112 14.85 -1.72 23.77
C ALA A 112 14.45 -1.13 22.40
N GLN A 113 15.18 -0.13 21.91
CA GLN A 113 14.94 0.47 20.60
C GLN A 113 15.29 -0.50 19.44
N LEU A 114 16.33 -1.33 19.59
CA LEU A 114 16.63 -2.40 18.61
C LEU A 114 15.48 -3.41 18.45
N ARG A 115 14.71 -3.65 19.52
CA ARG A 115 13.52 -4.52 19.50
C ARG A 115 12.26 -3.82 18.97
N ARG A 116 12.34 -2.52 18.65
CA ARG A 116 11.24 -1.70 18.10
C ARG A 116 11.71 -0.82 16.93
N PRO A 117 12.15 -1.40 15.78
CA PRO A 117 12.70 -0.61 14.68
C PRO A 117 11.79 0.51 14.15
N SER A 118 10.46 0.37 14.26
CA SER A 118 9.48 1.43 13.93
C SER A 118 9.54 2.68 14.83
N THR A 119 10.38 2.67 15.87
CA THR A 119 10.71 3.83 16.72
C THR A 119 12.06 4.48 16.36
N LEU A 120 12.90 3.79 15.58
CA LEU A 120 14.18 4.30 15.07
C LEU A 120 14.07 4.77 13.61
N LEU A 121 13.39 3.97 12.78
CA LEU A 121 13.14 4.27 11.38
C LEU A 121 12.08 5.37 11.25
N ARG A 122 12.42 6.47 10.59
CA ARG A 122 11.46 7.52 10.22
C ARG A 122 10.43 6.92 9.25
N PRO A 123 9.12 7.07 9.47
CA PRO A 123 8.11 6.52 8.58
C PRO A 123 8.20 7.06 7.14
N LEU A 124 7.96 6.20 6.15
CA LEU A 124 7.88 6.57 4.73
C LEU A 124 6.43 6.93 4.34
N GLU A 125 5.96 8.08 4.83
CA GLU A 125 4.54 8.49 4.83
C GLU A 125 3.97 8.89 3.46
N ASN A 126 4.77 8.85 2.39
CA ASN A 126 4.35 9.24 1.05
C ASN A 126 3.24 8.30 0.54
N LYS A 127 1.99 8.78 0.63
CA LYS A 127 0.75 8.10 0.20
C LYS A 127 0.68 7.64 -1.27
N LYS A 128 1.70 7.95 -2.08
CA LYS A 128 1.83 7.51 -3.48
C LYS A 128 2.83 6.36 -3.66
N SER A 129 3.70 6.10 -2.69
CA SER A 129 4.68 5.01 -2.72
C SER A 129 4.48 4.14 -1.48
N TYR A 130 5.35 4.26 -0.46
CA TYR A 130 5.34 3.38 0.71
C TYR A 130 4.09 3.53 1.59
N ALA A 131 3.56 4.75 1.74
CA ALA A 131 2.40 5.07 2.57
C ALA A 131 2.44 4.42 3.98
N GLN A 132 3.61 4.43 4.61
CA GLN A 132 3.89 3.68 5.83
C GLN A 132 3.23 4.36 7.04
N TYR A 133 2.04 3.87 7.41
CA TYR A 133 1.33 4.29 8.61
C TYR A 133 1.48 3.22 9.69
N LEU A 134 1.82 3.64 10.90
CA LEU A 134 2.14 2.74 12.01
C LEU A 134 0.99 2.67 13.02
N PHE A 135 0.55 1.46 13.35
CA PHE A 135 -0.48 1.22 14.37
C PHE A 135 -0.11 1.90 15.70
N THR A 136 -1.09 2.57 16.32
CA THR A 136 -1.06 2.90 17.75
C THR A 136 -0.76 1.65 18.59
N GLU A 137 -0.08 1.81 19.73
CA GLU A 137 0.25 0.68 20.61
C GLU A 137 -1.00 -0.10 21.03
N ARG A 138 -2.10 0.61 21.32
CA ARG A 138 -3.45 0.07 21.52
C ARG A 138 -3.90 -0.87 20.40
N SER A 139 -3.77 -0.45 19.12
CA SER A 139 -4.16 -1.28 17.98
C SER A 139 -3.20 -2.44 17.73
N ALA A 140 -1.91 -2.30 18.06
CA ALA A 140 -0.93 -3.38 17.97
C ALA A 140 -1.17 -4.45 19.06
N HIS A 141 -1.44 -4.04 20.31
CA HIS A 141 -1.88 -4.93 21.39
C HIS A 141 -3.17 -5.66 21.01
N PHE A 142 -4.24 -4.94 20.64
CA PHE A 142 -5.50 -5.56 20.25
C PHE A 142 -5.32 -6.66 19.19
N LEU A 143 -4.49 -6.42 18.16
CA LEU A 143 -4.19 -7.42 17.13
C LEU A 143 -3.41 -8.61 17.68
N LEU A 144 -2.39 -8.40 18.52
CA LEU A 144 -1.60 -9.46 19.15
C LEU A 144 -2.47 -10.33 20.08
N ASP A 145 -3.28 -9.70 20.92
CA ASP A 145 -4.13 -10.35 21.91
C ASP A 145 -5.23 -11.15 21.21
N THR A 146 -5.84 -10.58 20.15
CA THR A 146 -6.81 -11.26 19.28
C THR A 146 -6.20 -12.51 18.62
N VAL A 147 -5.02 -12.37 18.01
CA VAL A 147 -4.31 -13.48 17.34
C VAL A 147 -3.98 -14.59 18.34
N THR A 148 -3.53 -14.22 19.55
CA THR A 148 -3.22 -15.16 20.64
C THR A 148 -4.49 -15.85 21.15
N ALA A 149 -5.58 -15.12 21.40
CA ALA A 149 -6.84 -15.65 21.93
C ALA A 149 -7.58 -16.56 20.94
N LEU A 150 -7.47 -16.28 19.64
CA LEU A 150 -7.94 -17.18 18.58
C LEU A 150 -7.08 -18.45 18.43
N GLY A 151 -5.95 -18.53 19.15
CA GLY A 151 -5.03 -19.67 19.20
C GLY A 151 -4.14 -19.80 17.97
N TYR A 152 -3.75 -18.69 17.34
CA TYR A 152 -2.74 -18.66 16.28
C TYR A 152 -1.35 -18.47 16.87
N ASN A 153 -0.41 -19.30 16.44
CA ASN A 153 0.98 -19.31 16.88
C ASN A 153 1.99 -19.07 15.74
N MET A 154 1.53 -18.95 14.49
CA MET A 154 2.32 -18.46 13.36
C MET A 154 1.63 -17.26 12.70
N VAL A 155 2.35 -16.13 12.59
CA VAL A 155 1.80 -14.88 12.05
C VAL A 155 2.61 -14.39 10.85
N LEU A 156 1.99 -14.38 9.68
CA LEU A 156 2.57 -13.77 8.49
C LEU A 156 2.20 -12.28 8.46
N CYS A 157 3.14 -11.43 8.86
CA CYS A 157 2.96 -9.98 8.98
C CYS A 157 3.26 -9.31 7.64
N VAL A 158 2.23 -8.89 6.89
CA VAL A 158 2.40 -8.29 5.54
C VAL A 158 2.19 -6.78 5.59
N GLY A 159 3.28 -6.02 5.55
CA GLY A 159 3.27 -4.57 5.75
C GLY A 159 2.94 -4.12 7.19
N THR A 160 3.08 -5.03 8.17
CA THR A 160 2.65 -4.81 9.57
C THR A 160 3.82 -4.84 10.58
N PRO A 161 4.85 -3.99 10.43
CA PRO A 161 6.08 -4.06 11.22
C PRO A 161 5.85 -3.92 12.73
N ARG A 162 4.92 -3.07 13.18
CA ARG A 162 4.61 -2.95 14.61
C ARG A 162 3.94 -4.19 15.22
N LEU A 163 3.16 -4.96 14.44
CA LEU A 163 2.62 -6.22 14.95
C LEU A 163 3.74 -7.26 15.11
N HIS A 164 4.65 -7.33 14.15
CA HIS A 164 5.85 -8.16 14.26
C HIS A 164 6.68 -7.77 15.50
N GLU A 165 6.98 -6.48 15.71
CA GLU A 165 7.68 -5.97 16.90
C GLU A 165 7.00 -6.42 18.21
N PHE A 166 5.68 -6.31 18.29
CA PHE A 166 4.92 -6.65 19.50
C PHE A 166 4.91 -8.17 19.75
N ILE A 167 4.84 -9.00 18.71
CA ILE A 167 5.03 -10.46 18.82
C ILE A 167 6.43 -10.78 19.36
N LYS A 168 7.49 -10.17 18.79
CA LYS A 168 8.87 -10.40 19.22
C LYS A 168 9.12 -9.91 20.65
N LEU A 169 8.45 -8.85 21.10
CA LEU A 169 8.50 -8.37 22.49
C LEU A 169 7.81 -9.35 23.46
N ARG A 170 6.56 -9.76 23.18
CA ARG A 170 5.81 -10.75 23.98
C ARG A 170 6.61 -12.04 24.20
N ASN A 171 7.26 -12.52 23.14
CA ASN A 171 8.08 -13.74 23.18
C ASN A 171 9.30 -13.64 24.13
N LEU A 172 9.75 -12.43 24.48
CA LEU A 172 10.85 -12.20 25.44
C LEU A 172 10.37 -12.15 26.91
N GLU A 173 9.08 -12.25 27.17
CA GLU A 173 8.55 -12.36 28.54
C GLU A 173 8.51 -13.79 29.06
N GLU A 174 8.63 -14.80 28.17
CA GLU A 174 8.67 -16.25 28.45
C GLU A 174 7.46 -16.85 29.23
N LYS A 175 6.50 -16.02 29.66
CA LYS A 175 5.25 -16.39 30.37
C LYS A 175 4.22 -17.17 29.54
N GLN A 176 4.42 -17.30 28.23
CA GLN A 176 3.41 -17.76 27.27
C GLN A 176 4.05 -18.51 26.09
N PRO A 177 3.33 -19.43 25.41
CA PRO A 177 3.83 -20.13 24.24
C PRO A 177 4.36 -19.17 23.15
N LEU A 178 5.47 -19.55 22.52
CA LEU A 178 6.13 -18.76 21.47
C LEU A 178 5.19 -18.55 20.26
N ILE A 179 5.14 -17.33 19.73
CA ILE A 179 4.48 -17.04 18.45
C ILE A 179 5.57 -16.78 17.40
N LYS A 180 5.66 -17.60 16.35
CA LYS A 180 6.54 -17.37 15.21
C LYS A 180 5.98 -16.24 14.34
N SER A 181 6.84 -15.37 13.81
CA SER A 181 6.40 -14.26 12.96
C SER A 181 7.41 -13.90 11.88
N LEU A 182 6.94 -13.77 10.64
CA LEU A 182 7.72 -13.33 9.48
C LEU A 182 7.14 -12.02 8.94
N LEU A 183 7.98 -10.98 8.85
CA LEU A 183 7.63 -9.68 8.26
C LEU A 183 7.92 -9.67 6.75
N LEU A 184 6.87 -9.54 5.95
CA LEU A 184 6.93 -9.28 4.51
C LEU A 184 6.69 -7.79 4.24
N ASP A 185 7.73 -7.03 3.89
CA ASP A 185 7.62 -5.59 3.63
C ASP A 185 8.48 -5.15 2.42
N ILE A 186 8.09 -4.04 1.80
CA ILE A 186 8.82 -3.37 0.71
C ILE A 186 9.84 -2.35 1.26
N ASP A 187 9.73 -1.98 2.53
CA ASP A 187 10.72 -1.17 3.23
C ASP A 187 11.92 -2.03 3.69
N TYR A 188 12.88 -2.19 2.77
CA TYR A 188 14.10 -2.96 3.02
C TYR A 188 14.96 -2.45 4.21
N ARG A 189 14.68 -1.27 4.77
CA ARG A 189 15.38 -0.77 5.97
C ARG A 189 15.17 -1.65 7.20
N TYR A 190 14.09 -2.44 7.27
CA TYR A 190 13.90 -3.41 8.37
C TYR A 190 14.88 -4.59 8.33
N ALA A 191 15.49 -4.90 7.18
CA ALA A 191 16.40 -6.04 7.04
C ALA A 191 17.66 -5.96 7.92
N GLN A 192 18.02 -4.79 8.45
CA GLN A 192 19.15 -4.60 9.36
C GLN A 192 18.84 -4.89 10.84
N PHE A 193 17.58 -5.21 11.18
CA PHE A 193 17.13 -5.46 12.56
C PHE A 193 16.64 -6.90 12.81
N TYR A 194 16.55 -7.71 11.75
CA TYR A 194 15.90 -9.01 11.74
C TYR A 194 16.76 -10.04 11.00
N LYS A 195 16.64 -11.31 11.40
CA LYS A 195 17.29 -12.43 10.71
C LYS A 195 16.58 -12.76 9.38
N GLN A 196 17.15 -13.68 8.61
CA GLN A 196 16.61 -14.08 7.31
C GLN A 196 15.26 -14.83 7.43
N GLU A 197 15.00 -15.44 8.58
CA GLU A 197 13.76 -16.18 8.89
C GLU A 197 12.67 -15.25 9.45
N GLU A 198 13.04 -14.02 9.81
CA GLU A 198 12.18 -13.04 10.50
C GLU A 198 11.72 -11.91 9.56
N PHE A 199 12.48 -11.61 8.50
CA PHE A 199 12.15 -10.59 7.50
C PHE A 199 12.39 -11.10 6.07
N CYS A 200 11.52 -10.69 5.14
CA CYS A 200 11.73 -10.91 3.71
C CYS A 200 11.26 -9.69 2.90
N HIS A 201 12.08 -9.25 1.95
CA HIS A 201 11.81 -8.07 1.12
C HIS A 201 10.78 -8.45 0.04
N TYR A 202 9.56 -7.94 0.17
CA TYR A 202 8.39 -8.41 -0.57
C TYR A 202 7.54 -7.25 -1.11
N ASN A 203 7.02 -7.42 -2.32
CA ASN A 203 6.05 -6.50 -2.91
C ASN A 203 4.65 -7.13 -3.00
N MET A 204 3.78 -6.72 -2.09
CA MET A 204 2.38 -7.12 -1.97
C MET A 204 1.48 -6.77 -3.18
N PHE A 205 1.93 -5.93 -4.12
CA PHE A 205 1.14 -5.58 -5.32
C PHE A 205 1.39 -6.51 -6.52
N ASN A 206 2.36 -7.42 -6.45
CA ASN A 206 2.74 -8.30 -7.56
C ASN A 206 3.33 -9.66 -7.10
N HIS A 207 3.18 -9.99 -5.82
CA HIS A 207 3.72 -11.20 -5.18
C HIS A 207 5.23 -11.44 -5.40
N HIS A 208 6.04 -10.39 -5.53
CA HIS A 208 7.48 -10.53 -5.78
C HIS A 208 8.31 -10.52 -4.49
N PHE A 209 9.14 -11.55 -4.31
CA PHE A 209 10.20 -11.62 -3.32
C PHE A 209 11.52 -11.16 -3.95
N PHE A 210 12.18 -10.14 -3.39
CA PHE A 210 13.47 -9.64 -3.88
C PHE A 210 14.67 -10.44 -3.33
N ASN A 211 14.44 -11.19 -2.25
CA ASN A 211 15.32 -12.11 -1.56
C ASN A 211 14.46 -13.15 -0.80
N GLY A 212 15.01 -14.34 -0.52
CA GLY A 212 14.31 -15.41 0.19
C GLY A 212 13.03 -15.91 -0.50
N GLU A 213 12.25 -16.69 0.24
CA GLU A 213 10.88 -17.09 -0.12
C GLU A 213 10.04 -17.27 1.15
N VAL A 214 8.73 -17.05 1.07
CA VAL A 214 7.80 -17.30 2.18
C VAL A 214 7.61 -18.80 2.47
N ARG A 215 8.01 -19.67 1.53
CA ARG A 215 7.66 -21.09 1.56
C ARG A 215 8.22 -21.82 2.78
N ALA A 216 9.46 -21.54 3.19
CA ALA A 216 10.08 -22.18 4.35
C ALA A 216 9.24 -21.98 5.64
N PHE A 217 8.87 -20.73 5.93
CA PHE A 217 8.00 -20.37 7.05
C PHE A 217 6.61 -21.03 6.97
N LEU A 218 6.07 -21.24 5.77
CA LEU A 218 4.79 -21.94 5.60
C LEU A 218 4.93 -23.48 5.64
N THR A 219 6.10 -24.05 5.35
CA THR A 219 6.33 -25.51 5.48
C THR A 219 6.34 -25.94 6.95
N GLU A 220 6.86 -25.10 7.86
CA GLU A 220 6.77 -25.34 9.30
C GLU A 220 5.33 -25.43 9.83
N SER A 221 4.33 -25.02 9.06
CA SER A 221 2.96 -24.89 9.55
C SER A 221 2.12 -26.17 9.64
N GLN A 222 2.69 -27.35 9.38
CA GLN A 222 1.92 -28.61 9.40
C GLN A 222 1.39 -29.00 10.78
N GLU A 223 2.00 -28.50 11.86
CA GLU A 223 1.54 -28.68 13.25
C GLU A 223 1.00 -27.38 13.88
N GLU A 224 0.99 -26.27 13.12
CA GLU A 224 0.90 -24.91 13.66
C GLU A 224 -0.27 -24.12 13.04
N ARG A 225 -0.91 -23.24 13.82
CA ARG A 225 -2.04 -22.44 13.36
C ARG A 225 -1.57 -21.09 12.82
N VAL A 226 -1.59 -20.96 11.49
CA VAL A 226 -1.19 -19.75 10.75
C VAL A 226 -2.33 -18.75 10.59
N VAL A 227 -2.01 -17.47 10.72
CA VAL A 227 -2.83 -16.35 10.22
C VAL A 227 -1.95 -15.35 9.46
N MET A 228 -2.46 -14.82 8.34
CA MET A 228 -1.84 -13.66 7.67
C MET A 228 -2.51 -12.37 8.12
N VAL A 229 -1.73 -11.41 8.64
CA VAL A 229 -2.22 -10.08 9.05
C VAL A 229 -1.58 -9.02 8.17
N ALA A 230 -2.40 -8.42 7.30
CA ALA A 230 -1.94 -7.56 6.21
C ALA A 230 -2.53 -6.15 6.29
N ASP A 231 -1.67 -5.13 6.22
CA ASP A 231 -2.07 -3.71 6.15
C ASP A 231 -1.44 -3.02 4.93
N PRO A 232 -2.04 -3.20 3.73
CA PRO A 232 -1.48 -2.65 2.52
C PRO A 232 -1.78 -1.15 2.35
N PRO A 233 -0.91 -0.37 1.67
CA PRO A 233 -1.12 1.06 1.41
C PRO A 233 -2.54 1.42 0.95
N PHE A 234 -3.26 2.26 1.71
CA PHE A 234 -4.68 2.56 1.51
C PHE A 234 -5.05 3.16 0.15
N GLY A 235 -4.09 3.77 -0.55
CA GLY A 235 -4.30 4.19 -1.93
C GLY A 235 -4.51 3.01 -2.87
N GLY A 236 -3.90 1.87 -2.53
CA GLY A 236 -3.59 0.66 -3.31
C GLY A 236 -4.71 0.10 -4.19
N LEU A 237 -4.30 -0.69 -5.18
CA LEU A 237 -5.24 -1.37 -6.06
C LEU A 237 -5.68 -2.68 -5.38
N VAL A 238 -6.92 -2.70 -4.90
CA VAL A 238 -7.53 -3.86 -4.19
C VAL A 238 -7.34 -5.17 -4.94
N LYS A 239 -7.42 -5.17 -6.28
CA LYS A 239 -7.31 -6.39 -7.10
C LYS A 239 -5.90 -7.02 -7.11
N PRO A 240 -4.81 -6.30 -7.46
CA PRO A 240 -3.44 -6.81 -7.31
C PRO A 240 -3.07 -7.26 -5.88
N LEU A 241 -3.56 -6.56 -4.85
CA LEU A 241 -3.41 -6.98 -3.46
C LEU A 241 -4.11 -8.32 -3.21
N ALA A 242 -5.40 -8.41 -3.54
CA ALA A 242 -6.17 -9.64 -3.38
C ALA A 242 -5.57 -10.81 -4.16
N HIS A 243 -5.12 -10.60 -5.40
CA HIS A 243 -4.43 -11.63 -6.18
C HIS A 243 -3.15 -12.14 -5.49
N SER A 244 -2.35 -11.23 -4.93
CA SER A 244 -1.13 -11.60 -4.18
C SER A 244 -1.45 -12.33 -2.86
N PHE A 245 -2.59 -12.03 -2.22
CA PHE A 245 -3.11 -12.77 -1.06
C PHE A 245 -3.69 -14.14 -1.46
N THR A 246 -4.34 -14.26 -2.62
CA THR A 246 -4.78 -15.56 -3.18
C THR A 246 -3.57 -16.46 -3.46
N LEU A 247 -2.50 -15.94 -4.05
CA LEU A 247 -1.26 -16.69 -4.27
C LEU A 247 -0.60 -17.13 -2.95
N MET A 248 -0.68 -16.31 -1.91
CA MET A 248 -0.24 -16.68 -0.56
C MET A 248 -1.07 -17.84 0.01
N SER A 249 -2.41 -17.73 -0.03
CA SER A 249 -3.34 -18.77 0.45
C SER A 249 -3.16 -20.09 -0.31
N GLN A 250 -2.99 -20.03 -1.64
CA GLN A 250 -2.69 -21.19 -2.48
C GLN A 250 -1.33 -21.84 -2.15
N THR A 251 -0.31 -21.04 -1.79
CA THR A 251 1.00 -21.56 -1.37
C THR A 251 0.90 -22.28 -0.02
N TRP A 252 0.18 -21.71 0.95
CA TRP A 252 -0.08 -22.33 2.25
C TRP A 252 -0.90 -23.63 2.13
N ARG A 253 -2.02 -23.60 1.39
CA ARG A 253 -2.89 -24.77 1.15
C ARG A 253 -2.10 -25.99 0.65
N LYS A 254 -1.26 -25.79 -0.37
CA LYS A 254 -0.40 -26.82 -0.98
C LYS A 254 0.66 -27.43 -0.05
N LEU A 255 0.90 -26.84 1.12
CA LEU A 255 1.82 -27.34 2.16
C LEU A 255 1.08 -28.07 3.29
N GLN A 256 -0.22 -27.79 3.45
CA GLN A 256 -1.10 -28.41 4.44
C GLN A 256 -1.62 -29.77 3.93
N SER A 257 -2.34 -29.76 2.81
CA SER A 257 -2.72 -30.97 2.06
C SER A 257 -3.18 -30.58 0.65
N PRO A 258 -2.81 -31.33 -0.41
CA PRO A 258 -3.26 -31.08 -1.78
C PRO A 258 -4.78 -30.99 -1.93
N ASP A 259 -5.52 -31.79 -1.14
CA ASP A 259 -6.97 -31.97 -1.23
C ASP A 259 -7.76 -31.11 -0.22
N SER A 260 -7.08 -30.19 0.49
CA SER A 260 -7.74 -29.33 1.47
C SER A 260 -8.33 -28.08 0.82
N ASP A 261 -9.66 -27.95 0.83
CA ASP A 261 -10.36 -26.73 0.39
C ASP A 261 -10.20 -25.52 1.34
N ALA A 262 -9.46 -25.67 2.45
CA ALA A 262 -9.29 -24.61 3.44
C ALA A 262 -8.65 -23.33 2.86
N ASP A 263 -9.29 -22.18 3.05
CA ASP A 263 -8.66 -20.87 2.86
C ASP A 263 -7.74 -20.55 4.05
N MET A 264 -6.58 -19.96 3.75
CA MET A 264 -5.68 -19.43 4.78
C MET A 264 -6.44 -18.40 5.66
N PRO A 265 -6.35 -18.49 6.99
CA PRO A 265 -6.91 -17.47 7.87
C PRO A 265 -6.25 -16.11 7.63
N MET A 266 -7.06 -15.09 7.39
CA MET A 266 -6.60 -13.77 6.95
C MET A 266 -7.27 -12.65 7.74
N ILE A 267 -6.48 -11.64 8.13
CA ILE A 267 -6.95 -10.36 8.66
C ILE A 267 -6.37 -9.26 7.76
N TRP A 268 -7.19 -8.81 6.80
CA TRP A 268 -6.86 -7.68 5.92
C TRP A 268 -7.37 -6.39 6.54
N ILE A 269 -6.45 -5.53 6.96
CA ILE A 269 -6.69 -4.21 7.52
C ILE A 269 -6.87 -3.22 6.37
N PHE A 270 -8.02 -2.54 6.26
CA PHE A 270 -8.27 -1.60 5.17
C PHE A 270 -9.43 -0.62 5.46
N PRO A 271 -9.59 0.51 4.74
CA PRO A 271 -10.68 1.44 4.97
C PRO A 271 -12.07 0.88 4.57
N TYR A 272 -13.09 1.05 5.43
CA TYR A 272 -14.42 0.43 5.26
C TYR A 272 -15.08 0.69 3.90
N PHE A 273 -14.80 1.83 3.26
CA PHE A 273 -15.40 2.22 1.98
C PHE A 273 -14.87 1.41 0.78
N PHE A 274 -13.88 0.54 0.98
CA PHE A 274 -13.42 -0.44 0.00
C PHE A 274 -14.12 -1.81 0.10
N GLU A 275 -14.93 -2.05 1.13
CA GLU A 275 -15.66 -3.31 1.36
C GLU A 275 -16.28 -3.92 0.08
N PRO A 276 -17.04 -3.20 -0.77
CA PRO A 276 -17.64 -3.79 -1.97
C PRO A 276 -16.63 -4.25 -3.04
N ARG A 277 -15.36 -3.86 -2.93
CA ARG A 277 -14.26 -4.32 -3.79
C ARG A 277 -13.45 -5.44 -3.14
N ILE A 278 -13.40 -5.50 -1.81
CA ILE A 278 -12.81 -6.63 -1.08
C ILE A 278 -13.72 -7.85 -1.23
N LEU A 279 -15.02 -7.69 -1.01
CA LEU A 279 -16.02 -8.76 -1.17
C LEU A 279 -16.21 -9.22 -2.63
N GLU A 280 -15.82 -8.41 -3.63
CA GLU A 280 -15.74 -8.84 -5.02
C GLU A 280 -14.59 -9.85 -5.25
N CYS A 281 -13.54 -9.80 -4.42
CA CYS A 281 -12.39 -10.71 -4.51
C CYS A 281 -12.44 -11.85 -3.48
N PHE A 282 -13.00 -11.60 -2.30
CA PHE A 282 -13.13 -12.56 -1.20
C PHE A 282 -14.57 -12.52 -0.63
N PRO A 283 -15.52 -13.24 -1.24
CA PRO A 283 -16.92 -13.23 -0.80
C PRO A 283 -17.15 -13.80 0.60
N SER A 284 -16.21 -14.60 1.11
CA SER A 284 -16.21 -15.19 2.46
C SER A 284 -15.80 -14.22 3.58
N PHE A 285 -15.34 -13.00 3.25
CA PHE A 285 -14.85 -12.07 4.26
C PHE A 285 -15.99 -11.31 4.95
N ALA A 286 -15.97 -11.26 6.28
CA ALA A 286 -16.74 -10.32 7.09
C ALA A 286 -15.92 -9.05 7.38
N MET A 287 -16.60 -7.91 7.54
CA MET A 287 -15.97 -6.69 8.07
C MET A 287 -16.33 -6.51 9.54
N LEU A 288 -15.32 -6.36 10.40
CA LEU A 288 -15.50 -6.15 11.83
C LEU A 288 -15.63 -4.65 12.17
N ASP A 289 -16.26 -4.33 13.30
CA ASP A 289 -16.48 -2.95 13.76
C ASP A 289 -15.22 -2.31 14.40
N TYR A 290 -14.14 -3.08 14.63
CA TYR A 290 -12.92 -2.58 15.28
C TYR A 290 -12.25 -1.44 14.48
N GLN A 291 -11.89 -0.37 15.18
CA GLN A 291 -11.38 0.87 14.60
C GLN A 291 -9.85 0.92 14.72
N VAL A 292 -9.16 0.50 13.66
CA VAL A 292 -7.68 0.49 13.65
C VAL A 292 -7.14 1.91 13.56
N ASP A 293 -6.31 2.28 14.53
CA ASP A 293 -5.82 3.63 14.76
C ASP A 293 -4.30 3.74 14.54
N TYR A 294 -3.85 4.84 13.94
CA TYR A 294 -2.45 5.03 13.52
C TYR A 294 -1.84 6.31 14.10
N ASP A 295 -0.63 6.24 14.64
CA ASP A 295 0.09 7.40 15.22
C ASP A 295 0.18 8.55 14.22
N ASN A 296 0.63 8.22 13.00
CA ASN A 296 1.11 9.17 12.02
C ASN A 296 0.16 9.41 10.82
N HIS A 297 -1.01 8.77 10.79
CA HIS A 297 -2.01 9.13 9.77
C HIS A 297 -2.83 10.35 10.23
N PRO A 298 -2.91 11.45 9.44
CA PRO A 298 -3.51 12.71 9.90
C PRO A 298 -5.04 12.64 10.09
N LEU A 299 -5.71 11.61 9.58
CA LEU A 299 -7.18 11.47 9.61
C LEU A 299 -7.69 10.11 10.13
N TYR A 300 -6.81 9.15 10.41
CA TYR A 300 -7.18 7.75 10.75
C TYR A 300 -6.72 7.41 12.17
N LYS A 301 -7.12 8.27 13.11
CA LYS A 301 -6.95 8.10 14.55
C LYS A 301 -8.10 8.78 15.30
N HIS A 302 -8.40 8.35 16.51
CA HIS A 302 -9.24 9.09 17.43
C HIS A 302 -8.54 10.41 17.81
N GLY A 303 -9.28 11.52 17.81
CA GLY A 303 -8.71 12.84 18.06
C GLY A 303 -9.76 13.93 18.26
N LYS A 304 -9.34 15.04 18.88
CA LYS A 304 -10.19 16.21 19.14
C LYS A 304 -10.49 17.02 17.87
N THR A 305 -9.65 16.92 16.84
CA THR A 305 -9.73 17.67 15.57
C THR A 305 -9.75 16.72 14.37
N GLY A 306 -10.70 16.90 13.44
CA GLY A 306 -10.86 16.06 12.26
C GLY A 306 -12.02 15.07 12.39
N ARG A 307 -11.87 13.84 11.87
CA ARG A 307 -12.84 12.76 12.13
C ARG A 307 -12.63 12.25 13.56
N LYS A 308 -13.70 12.14 14.35
CA LYS A 308 -13.65 11.59 15.72
C LYS A 308 -13.24 10.10 15.80
N GLN A 309 -13.10 9.43 14.66
CA GLN A 309 -13.00 7.98 14.51
C GLN A 309 -12.21 7.62 13.25
N SER A 310 -11.35 6.60 13.33
CA SER A 310 -10.69 6.02 12.16
C SER A 310 -11.70 5.35 11.21
N PRO A 311 -11.50 5.42 9.87
CA PRO A 311 -12.28 4.66 8.90
C PRO A 311 -11.69 3.27 8.59
N VAL A 312 -10.59 2.85 9.22
CA VAL A 312 -9.92 1.57 8.95
C VAL A 312 -10.54 0.45 9.80
N ARG A 313 -10.83 -0.68 9.16
CA ARG A 313 -11.51 -1.85 9.74
C ARG A 313 -10.71 -3.12 9.42
N LEU A 314 -11.06 -4.19 10.10
CA LEU A 314 -10.58 -5.54 9.83
C LEU A 314 -11.54 -6.24 8.87
N PHE A 315 -11.01 -6.89 7.83
CA PHE A 315 -11.72 -7.78 6.92
C PHE A 315 -11.14 -9.18 7.05
N THR A 316 -11.98 -10.21 7.26
CA THR A 316 -11.49 -11.54 7.62
C THR A 316 -12.46 -12.66 7.23
N ASN A 317 -11.91 -13.83 6.87
CA ASN A 317 -12.65 -15.09 6.72
C ASN A 317 -12.80 -15.87 8.05
N ILE A 318 -12.20 -15.40 9.14
CA ILE A 318 -12.37 -15.94 10.50
C ILE A 318 -13.75 -15.48 11.02
N SER A 319 -14.43 -16.29 11.83
CA SER A 319 -15.82 -16.00 12.22
C SER A 319 -15.91 -14.73 13.07
N ALA A 320 -16.78 -13.79 12.70
CA ALA A 320 -16.92 -12.50 13.37
C ALA A 320 -17.40 -12.58 14.84
N LYS A 321 -17.89 -13.76 15.27
CA LYS A 321 -18.26 -14.08 16.66
C LYS A 321 -17.04 -14.32 17.56
N ASP A 322 -15.94 -14.81 16.98
CA ASP A 322 -14.73 -15.21 17.71
C ASP A 322 -13.87 -13.99 18.09
N PHE A 323 -14.15 -12.82 17.49
CA PHE A 323 -13.49 -11.54 17.79
C PHE A 323 -14.18 -10.80 18.93
N ILE A 324 -13.65 -10.96 20.14
CA ILE A 324 -14.01 -10.16 21.31
C ILE A 324 -13.42 -8.75 21.14
N LEU A 325 -14.28 -7.71 21.08
CA LEU A 325 -13.82 -6.32 21.01
C LEU A 325 -13.90 -5.63 22.38
N PRO A 326 -12.89 -4.82 22.76
CA PRO A 326 -12.76 -4.26 24.11
C PRO A 326 -13.93 -3.36 24.52
N LYS A 327 -14.57 -3.68 25.66
CA LYS A 327 -15.78 -3.03 26.15
C LYS A 327 -15.52 -1.62 26.68
N ASP A 328 -14.38 -1.44 27.33
CA ASP A 328 -13.81 -0.19 27.84
C ASP A 328 -13.58 0.84 26.72
N GLU A 329 -13.21 0.38 25.52
CA GLU A 329 -13.10 1.23 24.33
C GLU A 329 -14.44 1.68 23.73
N GLY A 330 -15.57 1.15 24.23
CA GLY A 330 -16.92 1.48 23.75
C GLY A 330 -17.55 0.47 22.78
N TYR A 331 -17.03 -0.76 22.71
CA TYR A 331 -17.66 -1.87 21.99
C TYR A 331 -18.66 -2.65 22.85
N ARG A 332 -19.57 -3.37 22.17
CA ARG A 332 -20.57 -4.25 22.79
C ARG A 332 -20.84 -5.46 21.91
N LEU A 333 -21.24 -6.58 22.50
CA LEU A 333 -21.83 -7.67 21.73
C LEU A 333 -23.20 -7.25 21.15
N CYS A 334 -23.52 -7.72 19.95
CA CYS A 334 -24.88 -7.78 19.44
C CYS A 334 -25.28 -9.24 19.29
N SER A 335 -26.17 -9.72 20.16
CA SER A 335 -26.67 -11.10 20.15
C SER A 335 -27.29 -11.50 18.81
N VAL A 336 -28.16 -10.65 18.26
CA VAL A 336 -28.87 -10.92 16.97
C VAL A 336 -27.93 -11.05 15.77
N CYS A 337 -26.75 -10.42 15.81
CA CYS A 337 -25.73 -10.54 14.75
C CYS A 337 -24.54 -11.42 15.15
N GLU A 338 -24.59 -12.06 16.31
CA GLU A 338 -23.52 -12.85 16.94
C GLU A 338 -22.12 -12.23 16.82
N ARG A 339 -22.01 -10.90 16.89
CA ARG A 339 -20.72 -10.20 16.70
C ARG A 339 -20.60 -8.95 17.54
N TYR A 340 -19.37 -8.58 17.87
CA TYR A 340 -19.09 -7.31 18.52
C TYR A 340 -19.25 -6.14 17.55
N VAL A 341 -19.84 -5.05 18.05
CA VAL A 341 -20.19 -3.84 17.31
C VAL A 341 -19.89 -2.58 18.13
N TRP A 342 -19.71 -1.45 17.46
CA TRP A 342 -19.60 -0.17 18.13
C TRP A 342 -20.89 0.17 18.90
N SER A 343 -20.78 0.79 20.07
CA SER A 343 -21.92 1.15 20.93
C SER A 343 -23.06 1.92 20.22
N LEU A 344 -22.71 2.83 19.31
CA LEU A 344 -23.67 3.61 18.49
C LEU A 344 -24.06 2.91 17.17
N ASN A 345 -23.48 1.76 16.83
CA ASN A 345 -23.97 0.92 15.74
C ASN A 345 -25.17 0.12 16.24
N LYS A 346 -26.38 0.67 16.09
CA LYS A 346 -27.63 0.00 16.47
C LYS A 346 -27.99 -1.10 15.47
N HIS A 347 -28.51 -2.23 15.96
CA HIS A 347 -29.07 -3.26 15.09
C HIS A 347 -30.34 -2.71 14.42
N CYS A 348 -30.52 -2.97 13.12
CA CYS A 348 -31.73 -2.62 12.39
C CYS A 348 -32.53 -3.88 12.06
N ASN A 349 -33.60 -4.15 12.82
CA ASN A 349 -34.46 -5.33 12.67
C ASN A 349 -34.95 -5.52 11.23
N LYS A 350 -35.30 -4.43 10.52
CA LYS A 350 -35.76 -4.46 9.11
C LYS A 350 -34.70 -4.91 8.09
N CYS A 351 -33.41 -4.92 8.45
CA CYS A 351 -32.32 -5.41 7.60
C CYS A 351 -31.56 -6.58 8.23
N ASN A 352 -31.99 -7.04 9.42
CA ASN A 352 -31.32 -8.01 10.28
C ASN A 352 -29.78 -7.82 10.42
N LEU A 353 -29.32 -6.56 10.55
CA LEU A 353 -27.88 -6.26 10.63
C LEU A 353 -27.59 -4.98 11.42
N CYS A 354 -26.35 -4.85 11.91
CA CYS A 354 -25.80 -3.61 12.46
C CYS A 354 -25.08 -2.82 11.34
N PRO A 355 -25.69 -1.75 10.79
CA PRO A 355 -25.34 -1.17 9.49
C PRO A 355 -24.21 -0.14 9.51
N SER A 356 -23.89 0.44 10.67
CA SER A 356 -23.02 1.62 10.73
C SER A 356 -21.56 1.26 10.51
N LYS A 357 -20.95 1.94 9.55
CA LYS A 357 -19.53 1.76 9.18
C LYS A 357 -18.66 2.93 9.61
N ASP A 358 -19.30 4.07 9.93
CA ASP A 358 -18.67 5.30 10.43
C ASP A 358 -19.13 5.70 11.83
N GLY A 359 -19.50 4.70 12.65
CA GLY A 359 -19.70 4.78 14.11
C GLY A 359 -20.75 5.78 14.60
N ARG A 360 -21.51 6.39 13.70
CA ARG A 360 -22.73 7.16 13.97
C ARG A 360 -23.95 6.25 13.88
N GLU A 361 -25.06 6.62 14.48
CA GLU A 361 -26.31 5.90 14.25
C GLU A 361 -26.78 6.09 12.79
N TRP A 362 -27.09 4.99 12.10
CA TRP A 362 -27.60 4.99 10.73
C TRP A 362 -29.09 4.67 10.74
N LYS A 363 -29.83 5.26 9.80
CA LYS A 363 -31.29 5.13 9.71
C LYS A 363 -31.69 4.23 8.55
N HIS A 364 -32.75 3.44 8.74
CA HIS A 364 -33.34 2.64 7.68
C HIS A 364 -34.25 3.50 6.78
N CYS A 365 -34.09 3.41 5.47
CA CYS A 365 -35.03 3.97 4.50
C CYS A 365 -35.85 2.85 3.86
N SER A 366 -37.15 2.77 4.17
CA SER A 366 -38.01 1.69 3.66
C SER A 366 -38.27 1.80 2.15
N LEU A 367 -38.30 3.01 1.56
CA LEU A 367 -38.34 3.20 0.10
C LEU A 367 -37.07 2.74 -0.64
N CYS A 368 -36.02 2.34 0.09
CA CYS A 368 -34.79 1.79 -0.47
C CYS A 368 -34.41 0.45 0.19
N GLU A 369 -35.27 -0.08 1.06
CA GLU A 369 -35.13 -1.29 1.88
C GLU A 369 -33.76 -1.45 2.59
N LYS A 370 -33.08 -0.33 2.89
CA LYS A 370 -31.70 -0.37 3.38
C LYS A 370 -31.37 0.74 4.37
N CYS A 371 -30.37 0.45 5.20
CA CYS A 371 -29.79 1.42 6.12
C CYS A 371 -28.84 2.38 5.38
N VAL A 372 -28.90 3.66 5.76
CA VAL A 372 -28.12 4.74 5.18
C VAL A 372 -27.60 5.69 6.26
N LYS A 373 -26.55 6.44 5.92
CA LYS A 373 -25.95 7.47 6.80
C LYS A 373 -27.04 8.47 7.26
N PRO A 374 -26.97 8.99 8.49
CA PRO A 374 -28.01 9.86 9.03
C PRO A 374 -28.20 11.15 8.22
N SER A 375 -27.14 11.65 7.57
CA SER A 375 -27.17 12.82 6.69
C SER A 375 -27.75 12.58 5.30
N TRP A 376 -28.08 11.34 4.93
CA TRP A 376 -28.68 11.04 3.62
C TRP A 376 -30.22 11.19 3.69
N LYS A 377 -30.84 11.61 2.58
CA LYS A 377 -32.30 11.64 2.39
C LYS A 377 -32.65 10.79 1.17
N HIS A 378 -33.88 10.26 1.10
CA HIS A 378 -34.40 9.65 -0.13
C HIS A 378 -34.82 10.77 -1.09
N CYS A 379 -34.28 10.76 -2.31
CA CYS A 379 -34.74 11.62 -3.39
C CYS A 379 -35.74 10.84 -4.23
N THR A 380 -36.98 11.33 -4.32
CA THR A 380 -38.05 10.75 -5.14
C THR A 380 -37.68 10.75 -6.62
N THR A 381 -37.22 11.88 -7.15
CA THR A 381 -36.79 12.06 -8.56
C THR A 381 -35.66 11.13 -9.00
N CYS A 382 -34.91 10.56 -8.05
CA CYS A 382 -33.81 9.63 -8.33
C CYS A 382 -34.01 8.24 -7.71
N GLU A 383 -35.17 7.98 -7.10
CA GLU A 383 -35.59 6.74 -6.42
C GLU A 383 -34.53 6.14 -5.47
N ARG A 384 -33.70 7.01 -4.87
CA ARG A 384 -32.51 6.58 -4.12
C ARG A 384 -32.17 7.50 -2.97
N CYS A 385 -31.56 6.92 -1.94
CA CYS A 385 -30.90 7.70 -0.92
C CYS A 385 -29.59 8.33 -1.43
N CYS A 386 -29.38 9.58 -1.05
CA CYS A 386 -28.28 10.45 -1.46
C CYS A 386 -28.05 11.55 -0.41
N LEU A 387 -27.04 12.41 -0.61
CA LEU A 387 -26.95 13.68 0.13
C LEU A 387 -28.08 14.64 -0.33
N PRO A 388 -28.51 15.61 0.50
CA PRO A 388 -29.56 16.55 0.12
C PRO A 388 -29.18 17.35 -1.13
N GLU A 389 -28.05 18.06 -1.05
CA GLU A 389 -27.39 18.70 -2.19
C GLU A 389 -26.72 17.64 -3.07
N HIS A 390 -27.47 17.17 -4.07
CA HIS A 390 -26.98 16.29 -5.12
C HIS A 390 -27.63 16.69 -6.45
N PRO A 391 -26.94 16.54 -7.59
CA PRO A 391 -27.57 16.71 -8.88
C PRO A 391 -28.61 15.61 -9.10
N CYS A 392 -29.88 15.99 -9.02
CA CYS A 392 -30.94 15.29 -9.73
C CYS A 392 -30.76 15.56 -11.24
N SER A 393 -31.17 14.62 -12.08
CA SER A 393 -31.35 14.85 -13.53
C SER A 393 -30.12 15.31 -14.34
N GLN A 394 -28.90 15.22 -13.79
CA GLN A 394 -27.86 14.61 -14.63
C GLN A 394 -28.30 13.16 -14.86
N SER A 395 -28.41 12.76 -16.12
CA SER A 395 -28.52 11.35 -16.49
C SER A 395 -27.33 10.59 -15.91
N ASP A 396 -27.43 9.25 -15.91
CA ASP A 396 -26.19 8.48 -15.91
C ASP A 396 -25.40 8.83 -17.19
N GLU A 397 -24.49 9.79 -17.10
CA GLU A 397 -23.21 9.75 -17.83
C GLU A 397 -22.53 8.47 -17.33
N THR A 398 -22.96 7.33 -17.87
CA THR A 398 -22.68 6.01 -17.34
C THR A 398 -21.17 5.86 -17.24
N PRO A 399 -20.58 5.81 -16.03
CA PRO A 399 -19.13 5.65 -15.90
C PRO A 399 -18.82 4.28 -16.47
N GLY A 400 -18.22 4.31 -17.67
CA GLY A 400 -18.33 3.24 -18.65
C GLY A 400 -17.84 1.91 -18.11
N CYS A 401 -18.27 0.82 -18.73
CA CYS A 401 -17.89 -0.50 -18.31
C CYS A 401 -16.37 -0.70 -18.45
N PHE A 402 -15.64 -0.52 -17.35
CA PHE A 402 -14.19 -0.77 -17.24
C PHE A 402 -13.78 -2.25 -17.47
N THR A 403 -14.70 -3.11 -17.92
CA THR A 403 -14.44 -4.50 -18.34
C THR A 403 -14.57 -4.69 -19.87
N CYS A 404 -15.23 -3.78 -20.60
CA CYS A 404 -15.41 -3.88 -22.05
C CYS A 404 -15.41 -2.53 -22.82
N GLY A 405 -15.05 -1.42 -22.18
CA GLY A 405 -15.06 -0.08 -22.77
C GLY A 405 -16.45 0.55 -22.98
N SER A 406 -17.51 -0.25 -23.02
CA SER A 406 -18.86 0.24 -23.37
C SER A 406 -19.40 1.29 -22.39
N LEU A 407 -19.68 2.49 -22.90
CA LEU A 407 -20.36 3.55 -22.15
C LEU A 407 -21.84 3.23 -21.86
N LYS A 408 -22.43 2.16 -22.44
CA LYS A 408 -23.88 1.87 -22.32
C LYS A 408 -24.28 1.16 -21.02
N HIS A 409 -23.34 0.70 -20.19
CA HIS A 409 -23.66 0.01 -18.93
C HIS A 409 -22.58 0.14 -17.86
N LYS A 410 -22.97 0.03 -16.59
CA LYS A 410 -22.06 -0.07 -15.44
C LYS A 410 -21.50 -1.49 -15.33
N ARG A 411 -20.23 -1.62 -14.93
CA ARG A 411 -19.45 -2.89 -14.86
C ARG A 411 -20.19 -4.13 -14.32
N ARG A 412 -21.08 -3.97 -13.34
CA ARG A 412 -21.88 -5.08 -12.77
C ARG A 412 -22.75 -5.82 -13.80
N ALA A 413 -23.24 -5.11 -14.82
CA ALA A 413 -24.13 -5.61 -15.87
C ALA A 413 -23.38 -5.87 -17.21
N CYS A 414 -22.09 -6.21 -17.13
CA CYS A 414 -21.28 -6.45 -18.33
C CYS A 414 -21.43 -7.89 -18.86
N PRO A 415 -21.75 -8.10 -20.15
CA PRO A 415 -21.83 -9.45 -20.72
C PRO A 415 -20.46 -10.15 -20.78
N LEU A 416 -19.34 -9.41 -20.90
CA LEU A 416 -17.99 -9.99 -20.88
C LEU A 416 -17.50 -10.36 -19.47
N ARG A 417 -18.33 -10.17 -18.42
CA ARG A 417 -17.97 -10.47 -17.02
C ARG A 417 -17.79 -11.97 -16.76
N THR A 418 -18.56 -12.82 -17.44
CA THR A 418 -18.50 -14.29 -17.32
C THR A 418 -17.39 -14.90 -18.17
N GLN A 419 -17.18 -14.42 -19.40
CA GLN A 419 -16.20 -14.97 -20.34
C GLN A 419 -14.74 -14.89 -19.88
N ARG A 420 -14.38 -13.99 -18.95
CA ARG A 420 -13.03 -13.94 -18.36
C ARG A 420 -12.80 -14.94 -17.22
N TYR A 421 -13.83 -15.62 -16.71
CA TYR A 421 -13.67 -16.67 -15.69
C TYR A 421 -13.38 -18.05 -16.29
N THR A 422 -13.88 -18.36 -17.49
CA THR A 422 -13.65 -19.65 -18.15
C THR A 422 -12.24 -19.79 -18.70
N HIS A 423 -11.64 -18.71 -19.23
CA HIS A 423 -10.30 -18.73 -19.81
C HIS A 423 -9.14 -18.86 -18.82
N THR A 424 -9.39 -18.90 -17.50
CA THR A 424 -8.34 -19.10 -16.48
C THR A 424 -8.25 -20.53 -15.93
N HIS A 425 -9.07 -21.47 -16.42
CA HIS A 425 -9.10 -22.85 -15.91
C HIS A 425 -8.58 -23.94 -16.86
N THR A 426 -8.18 -23.60 -18.09
CA THR A 426 -7.68 -24.57 -19.09
C THR A 426 -6.38 -24.13 -19.75
N HIS A 427 -5.27 -24.29 -19.03
CA HIS A 427 -3.92 -24.41 -19.63
C HIS A 427 -2.93 -25.13 -18.69
N THR A 428 -3.31 -26.35 -18.27
CA THR A 428 -2.36 -27.32 -17.72
C THR A 428 -1.60 -28.02 -18.84
N HIS A 429 -0.36 -28.42 -18.53
CA HIS A 429 0.60 -29.20 -19.35
C HIS A 429 1.47 -28.48 -20.40
N LEU A 430 2.78 -28.73 -20.21
CA LEU A 430 3.87 -28.85 -21.19
C LEU A 430 4.34 -27.62 -21.97
N CYS A 431 5.44 -27.04 -21.46
CA CYS A 431 6.69 -26.97 -22.24
C CYS A 431 7.91 -27.03 -21.29
N PRO A 432 8.63 -28.17 -21.20
CA PRO A 432 9.89 -28.26 -20.49
C PRO A 432 11.07 -27.97 -21.43
N LEU A 433 12.04 -27.16 -20.99
CA LEU A 433 13.48 -27.35 -21.28
C LEU A 433 14.32 -26.35 -20.48
N LEU A 434 15.28 -26.87 -19.73
CA LEU A 434 16.36 -26.15 -19.07
C LEU A 434 17.65 -26.91 -19.34
N LEU A 435 18.80 -26.22 -19.21
CA LEU A 435 20.16 -26.78 -19.25
C LEU A 435 20.58 -27.40 -20.60
N HIS A 436 21.43 -26.68 -21.34
CA HIS A 436 22.87 -27.01 -21.46
C HIS A 436 23.61 -25.99 -22.34
N CYS A 437 24.59 -25.29 -21.79
CA CYS A 437 25.99 -25.32 -22.25
C CYS A 437 26.89 -24.54 -21.29
N SER A 438 28.17 -24.87 -21.25
CA SER A 438 29.24 -24.14 -20.54
C SER A 438 30.57 -24.46 -21.21
N THR A 439 31.60 -23.64 -20.98
CA THR A 439 32.98 -23.79 -21.51
C THR A 439 33.08 -23.48 -23.04
N VAL A 440 34.20 -23.00 -23.63
CA VAL A 440 35.49 -22.52 -23.09
C VAL A 440 36.26 -21.65 -24.13
N LEU A 441 36.93 -20.56 -23.69
CA LEU A 441 38.04 -19.80 -24.35
C LEU A 441 37.77 -19.20 -25.77
N HIS A 442 38.58 -18.30 -26.39
CA HIS A 442 39.80 -17.53 -26.01
C HIS A 442 39.74 -16.10 -26.71
N PRO A 443 40.77 -15.22 -26.72
CA PRO A 443 40.59 -13.76 -26.92
C PRO A 443 41.12 -13.20 -28.26
N LEU A 444 40.82 -11.92 -28.53
CA LEU A 444 41.54 -11.07 -29.50
C LEU A 444 41.93 -9.71 -28.87
N ARG A 445 42.96 -9.06 -29.42
CA ARG A 445 43.65 -7.89 -28.85
C ARG A 445 43.52 -6.63 -29.71
N ALA A 446 43.41 -5.48 -29.02
CA ALA A 446 44.07 -4.17 -29.24
C ALA A 446 43.95 -3.40 -30.58
N GLY A 447 43.86 -2.06 -30.44
CA GLY A 447 44.03 -1.05 -31.50
C GLY A 447 42.71 -0.43 -31.99
N GLN A 448 42.61 0.87 -32.31
CA GLN A 448 43.55 2.02 -32.15
C GLN A 448 42.76 3.35 -32.08
N TYR A 449 43.47 4.48 -31.91
CA TYR A 449 42.94 5.87 -31.91
C TYR A 449 42.31 6.28 -33.28
N ILE A 450 41.56 7.39 -33.45
CA ILE A 450 41.24 8.59 -32.62
C ILE A 450 39.72 8.94 -32.88
N ASP A 451 39.02 10.07 -32.63
CA ASP A 451 39.30 11.50 -32.39
C ASP A 451 38.27 12.16 -31.42
N ILE A 452 38.41 13.47 -31.13
CA ILE A 452 37.46 14.30 -30.35
C ILE A 452 37.15 15.63 -31.09
N GLN A 453 36.26 15.62 -32.09
CA GLN A 453 35.71 16.85 -32.70
C GLN A 453 34.22 16.74 -33.11
N ASP A 454 33.27 16.84 -32.17
CA ASP A 454 31.92 17.37 -32.48
C ASP A 454 31.10 17.90 -31.26
N LEU A 455 31.78 18.48 -30.26
CA LEU A 455 31.10 18.97 -29.04
C LEU A 455 30.38 20.32 -29.20
N SER A 456 30.64 21.04 -30.31
CA SER A 456 30.00 22.31 -30.66
C SER A 456 28.56 22.16 -31.17
N SER A 457 28.27 21.09 -31.92
CA SER A 457 27.03 20.96 -32.68
C SER A 457 25.80 20.64 -31.81
N PHE A 458 25.98 20.01 -30.65
CA PHE A 458 24.87 19.55 -29.81
C PHE A 458 24.24 20.64 -28.92
N LEU A 459 24.98 21.70 -28.59
CA LEU A 459 24.50 22.76 -27.69
C LEU A 459 23.59 23.77 -28.40
N PHE A 460 23.86 24.10 -29.67
CA PHE A 460 23.12 25.12 -30.41
C PHE A 460 21.64 24.73 -30.67
N TRP A 461 21.36 23.45 -30.91
CA TRP A 461 20.00 22.94 -31.07
C TRP A 461 19.15 23.05 -29.79
N ARG A 462 19.79 22.98 -28.62
CA ARG A 462 19.11 22.98 -27.31
C ARG A 462 18.60 24.37 -26.93
N TYR A 463 19.28 25.44 -27.35
CA TYR A 463 18.93 26.83 -26.99
C TYR A 463 17.68 27.34 -27.74
N ARG A 464 17.59 27.13 -29.06
CA ARG A 464 16.41 27.54 -29.87
C ARG A 464 15.10 26.90 -29.41
N LYS A 465 15.15 25.76 -28.72
CA LYS A 465 13.95 25.03 -28.26
C LYS A 465 13.38 25.53 -26.91
N LEU A 466 14.04 26.48 -26.25
CA LEU A 466 13.54 27.09 -25.00
C LEU A 466 12.61 28.30 -25.26
N GLN A 467 12.97 29.22 -26.16
CA GLN A 467 12.19 30.45 -26.38
C GLN A 467 10.74 30.17 -26.83
N TYR A 468 10.52 29.16 -27.68
CA TYR A 468 9.18 28.76 -28.16
C TYR A 468 8.24 28.12 -27.10
N ARG A 469 8.63 28.07 -25.82
CA ARG A 469 7.80 27.51 -24.73
C ARG A 469 7.31 28.52 -23.68
N LEU A 470 7.73 29.79 -23.73
CA LEU A 470 7.33 30.79 -22.73
C LEU A 470 5.88 31.31 -22.94
N CYS A 471 5.41 31.47 -24.17
CA CYS A 471 4.07 31.98 -24.50
C CYS A 471 2.89 30.99 -24.26
N ARG A 472 2.97 30.08 -23.28
CA ARG A 472 1.85 29.20 -22.89
C ARG A 472 1.54 29.12 -21.39
N TYR A 473 2.24 29.89 -20.54
CA TYR A 473 2.08 29.80 -19.08
C TYR A 473 1.38 30.98 -18.41
N THR A 474 1.14 32.09 -19.11
CA THR A 474 0.46 33.29 -18.58
C THR A 474 -0.91 32.99 -17.96
N HIS A 475 -1.77 32.24 -18.67
CA HIS A 475 -3.08 31.81 -18.15
C HIS A 475 -3.01 30.97 -16.86
N ILE A 476 -1.93 30.21 -16.66
CA ILE A 476 -1.77 29.35 -15.48
C ILE A 476 -1.42 30.19 -14.25
N TYR A 477 -0.56 31.21 -14.39
CA TYR A 477 -0.26 32.13 -13.30
C TYR A 477 -1.49 32.96 -12.90
N ILE A 478 -2.28 33.44 -13.86
CA ILE A 478 -3.54 34.16 -13.58
C ILE A 478 -4.51 33.26 -12.78
N TYR A 479 -4.69 32.00 -13.20
CA TYR A 479 -5.55 31.05 -12.47
C TYR A 479 -5.05 30.76 -11.04
N ILE A 480 -3.74 30.61 -10.85
CA ILE A 480 -3.15 30.39 -9.52
C ILE A 480 -3.33 31.63 -8.64
N TYR A 481 -3.13 32.83 -9.18
CA TYR A 481 -3.27 34.07 -8.41
C TYR A 481 -4.74 34.33 -8.01
N ILE A 482 -5.69 34.11 -8.92
CA ILE A 482 -7.13 34.16 -8.62
C ILE A 482 -7.51 33.13 -7.55
N TYR A 483 -7.00 31.89 -7.65
CA TYR A 483 -7.28 30.85 -6.67
C TYR A 483 -6.72 31.18 -5.28
N ILE A 484 -5.52 31.76 -5.20
CA ILE A 484 -4.92 32.24 -3.95
C ILE A 484 -5.72 33.41 -3.37
N TYR A 485 -6.11 34.38 -4.19
CA TYR A 485 -6.90 35.54 -3.76
C TYR A 485 -8.25 35.12 -3.19
N ILE A 486 -8.98 34.24 -3.90
CA ILE A 486 -10.25 33.65 -3.43
C ILE A 486 -10.05 32.85 -2.14
N TYR A 487 -8.96 32.09 -2.02
CA TYR A 487 -8.67 31.31 -0.81
C TYR A 487 -8.40 32.20 0.40
N ILE A 488 -7.65 33.29 0.23
CA ILE A 488 -7.37 34.27 1.30
C ILE A 488 -8.66 34.97 1.74
N TYR A 489 -9.50 35.39 0.78
CA TYR A 489 -10.70 36.20 1.03
C TYR A 489 -11.91 35.40 1.57
N ILE A 490 -11.94 34.07 1.39
CA ILE A 490 -13.04 33.22 1.88
C ILE A 490 -12.74 32.52 3.22
N TYR A 491 -11.46 32.39 3.61
CA TYR A 491 -11.07 31.60 4.80
C TYR A 491 -10.47 32.41 5.97
N ASN A 492 -10.45 33.74 5.90
CA ASN A 492 -10.05 34.59 7.03
C ASN A 492 -11.10 35.69 7.29
N ASP A 493 -11.86 35.55 8.37
CA ASP A 493 -12.71 36.62 8.90
C ASP A 493 -11.87 37.65 9.65
N GLY A 494 -11.65 38.83 9.06
CA GLY A 494 -11.06 39.98 9.77
C GLY A 494 -10.16 40.88 8.88
N PRO A 495 -10.29 42.22 8.94
CA PRO A 495 -9.56 43.12 8.07
C PRO A 495 -8.19 43.52 8.62
N LEU A 496 -7.21 43.71 7.73
CA LEU A 496 -6.08 44.61 7.96
C LEU A 496 -5.51 45.12 6.63
N PHE A 497 -4.98 46.35 6.65
CA PHE A 497 -4.51 47.09 5.48
C PHE A 497 -3.21 46.49 4.90
N TYR A 498 -3.02 46.67 3.59
CA TYR A 498 -1.84 47.38 3.08
C TYR A 498 -2.13 47.98 1.69
N GLU A 499 -2.26 49.30 1.63
CA GLU A 499 -2.21 50.05 0.36
C GLU A 499 -0.75 50.31 -0.06
N SER A 500 -0.57 50.74 -1.32
CA SER A 500 0.70 50.94 -2.05
C SER A 500 1.37 49.67 -2.60
N GLY A 501 1.51 49.61 -3.93
CA GLY A 501 2.27 48.56 -4.65
C GLY A 501 1.64 48.06 -5.96
N ILE A 502 0.31 48.01 -6.07
CA ILE A 502 -0.37 47.34 -7.20
C ILE A 502 -0.48 48.24 -8.46
N THR A 503 -0.46 49.56 -8.30
CA THR A 503 -0.77 50.54 -9.38
C THR A 503 0.26 50.59 -10.52
N THR A 504 1.48 50.09 -10.33
CA THR A 504 2.58 50.23 -11.30
C THR A 504 2.62 49.12 -12.35
N PHE A 505 1.99 47.96 -12.11
CA PHE A 505 2.20 46.77 -12.95
C PHE A 505 1.17 46.54 -14.07
N ILE A 506 0.06 47.29 -14.08
CA ILE A 506 -1.04 47.11 -15.05
C ILE A 506 -0.75 47.81 -16.39
N TYR A 507 0.07 48.88 -16.39
CA TYR A 507 0.39 49.68 -17.58
C TYR A 507 1.48 49.11 -18.51
N LEU A 508 1.95 47.89 -18.26
CA LEU A 508 3.05 47.25 -19.04
C LEU A 508 2.63 45.99 -19.81
N PHE A 509 1.35 45.63 -19.81
CA PHE A 509 0.81 44.45 -20.51
C PHE A 509 -0.58 44.70 -21.13
N ILE A 510 -0.77 45.88 -21.72
CA ILE A 510 -1.76 46.19 -22.76
C ILE A 510 -0.97 46.50 -24.04
#